data_AF-A0A2K4IQL1-F1
#
_entry.id   AF-A0A2K4IQL1-F1
#
_cell.length_a   1.000
_cell.length_b   1.000
_cell.length_c   1.000
_cell.angle_alpha   90.00
_cell.angle_beta   90.00
_cell.angle_gamma   90.00
#
_symmetry.space_group_name_H-M   'P 1'
#
loop_
_entity.id
_entity.type
_entity.pdbx_description
1 polymer ?
#
loop_
_entity_poly.entity_id
_entity_poly.type
_entity_poly.pdbx_seq_one_letter_code
_entity_poly.pdbx_strand_id
1 'polypeptide(L)'
;MNTSRYAKGSGRPPVHLASINTEGSAAGHLVFAGGVAGDRHVPFCSHDELLGMLKDLICARVPFSVGGMCPGPADEVGLLIDNAELTGPCIELSWTGSQQWIVRETANASGEWQQEPDASEIANLIFNPDSLKRAD
;
A
#
# COMPACT_ATOMS: atom_id res chain seq x y z
N MET A 1 -7.67 7.98 -19.88
CA MET A 1 -8.76 7.13 -19.38
C MET A 1 -8.70 7.22 -17.87
N ASN A 2 -9.72 7.77 -17.22
CA ASN A 2 -9.81 7.85 -15.75
C ASN A 2 -10.72 6.73 -15.27
N THR A 3 -10.13 5.70 -14.68
CA THR A 3 -10.86 4.67 -13.95
C THR A 3 -9.98 4.13 -12.85
N SER A 4 -10.37 4.43 -11.61
CA SER A 4 -10.47 3.41 -10.57
C SER A 4 -11.30 3.97 -9.44
N ARG A 5 -12.23 3.15 -8.98
CA ARG A 5 -13.13 3.48 -7.92
C ARG A 5 -13.40 2.13 -7.25
N TYR A 6 -12.81 1.93 -6.07
CA TYR A 6 -13.07 0.86 -5.09
C TYR A 6 -13.41 -0.56 -5.62
N ALA A 7 -12.65 -1.58 -5.22
CA ALA A 7 -13.05 -2.99 -5.34
C ALA A 7 -13.31 -3.63 -3.97
N LYS A 8 -14.22 -4.61 -3.92
CA LYS A 8 -14.44 -5.44 -2.72
C LYS A 8 -13.80 -6.81 -2.92
N GLY A 9 -12.71 -7.07 -2.21
CA GLY A 9 -12.05 -8.38 -2.19
C GLY A 9 -12.75 -9.38 -1.27
N SER A 10 -12.85 -10.63 -1.72
CA SER A 10 -13.30 -11.77 -0.90
C SER A 10 -12.19 -12.81 -0.79
N GLY A 11 -12.03 -13.44 0.39
CA GLY A 11 -11.01 -14.46 0.63
C GLY A 11 -9.76 -13.94 1.33
N ARG A 12 -8.62 -14.61 1.11
CA ARG A 12 -7.32 -14.24 1.71
C ARG A 12 -6.86 -12.87 1.18
N PRO A 13 -6.31 -11.98 2.02
CA PRO A 13 -5.82 -10.69 1.52
C PRO A 13 -4.64 -10.87 0.57
N PRO A 14 -4.46 -9.95 -0.40
CA PRO A 14 -3.20 -9.85 -1.13
C PRO A 14 -2.06 -9.48 -0.18
N VAL A 15 -0.82 -9.62 -0.68
CA VAL A 15 0.33 -9.02 -0.02
C VAL A 15 0.17 -7.50 0.01
N HIS A 16 0.27 -6.89 1.18
CA HIS A 16 0.09 -5.45 1.37
C HIS A 16 1.09 -4.92 2.39
N LEU A 17 1.42 -3.63 2.28
CA LEU A 17 2.20 -2.94 3.30
C LEU A 17 1.32 -2.72 4.53
N ALA A 18 1.64 -3.39 5.63
CA ALA A 18 0.87 -3.41 6.87
C ALA A 18 1.32 -2.33 7.86
N SER A 19 2.62 -2.03 7.91
CA SER A 19 3.16 -0.92 8.70
C SER A 19 4.47 -0.38 8.12
N ILE A 20 4.75 0.88 8.43
CA ILE A 20 6.04 1.54 8.22
C ILE A 20 6.59 1.78 9.62
N ASN A 21 7.68 1.09 9.97
CA ASN A 21 8.28 1.18 11.29
C ASN A 21 9.58 1.97 11.18
N THR A 22 9.63 3.18 11.73
CA THR A 22 10.85 4.00 11.76
C THR A 22 11.65 3.75 13.03
N GLU A 23 12.96 3.54 12.88
CA GLU A 23 13.96 3.42 13.94
C GLU A 23 14.97 4.58 13.83
N GLY A 24 15.00 5.46 14.85
CA GLY A 24 15.85 6.66 14.82
C GLY A 24 15.33 7.72 13.84
N SER A 25 16.22 8.47 13.18
CA SER A 25 15.81 9.64 12.37
C SER A 25 15.47 9.34 10.91
N ALA A 26 15.85 8.17 10.36
CA ALA A 26 15.65 7.88 8.93
C ALA A 26 15.70 6.39 8.53
N ALA A 27 16.05 5.48 9.44
CA ALA A 27 16.11 4.04 9.15
C ALA A 27 14.84 3.36 9.66
N GLY A 28 14.62 2.11 9.26
CA GLY A 28 13.43 1.37 9.68
C GLY A 28 13.13 0.18 8.81
N HIS A 29 11.88 -0.28 8.88
CA HIS A 29 11.38 -1.44 8.17
C HIS A 29 9.99 -1.20 7.59
N LEU A 30 9.80 -1.60 6.34
CA LEU A 30 8.49 -1.85 5.74
C LEU A 30 8.03 -3.25 6.13
N VAL A 31 6.85 -3.38 6.73
CA VAL A 31 6.29 -4.68 7.15
C VAL A 31 5.14 -5.06 6.23
N PHE A 32 5.28 -6.18 5.52
CA PHE A 32 4.26 -6.68 4.61
C PHE A 32 3.52 -7.88 5.19
N ALA A 33 2.19 -7.85 5.13
CA ALA A 33 1.32 -8.94 5.53
C ALA A 33 0.63 -9.57 4.30
N GLY A 34 0.15 -10.82 4.43
CA GLY A 34 -0.67 -11.49 3.41
C GLY A 34 -0.08 -12.75 2.76
N GLY A 35 1.21 -13.05 2.97
CA GLY A 35 1.87 -14.26 2.45
C GLY A 35 1.70 -15.51 3.32
N VAL A 36 1.90 -16.71 2.76
CA VAL A 36 1.87 -18.00 3.50
C VAL A 36 2.98 -18.08 4.55
N ALA A 37 4.06 -17.32 4.34
CA ALA A 37 5.27 -17.32 5.15
C ALA A 37 5.25 -16.36 6.36
N GLY A 38 4.11 -15.73 6.66
CA GLY A 38 4.02 -14.70 7.71
C GLY A 38 4.47 -13.32 7.24
N ASP A 39 4.68 -12.42 8.19
CA ASP A 39 5.06 -11.03 7.93
C ASP A 39 6.49 -10.95 7.35
N ARG A 40 6.69 -10.05 6.40
CA ARG A 40 7.97 -9.80 5.75
C ARG A 40 8.46 -8.40 6.05
N HIS A 41 9.69 -8.31 6.56
CA HIS A 41 10.32 -7.05 6.91
C HIS A 41 11.36 -6.70 5.84
N VAL A 42 11.24 -5.51 5.25
CA VAL A 42 12.19 -4.96 4.30
C VAL A 42 12.82 -3.71 4.92
N PRO A 43 14.13 -3.72 5.23
CA PRO A 43 14.77 -2.59 5.87
C PRO A 43 14.95 -1.43 4.88
N PHE A 44 14.98 -0.21 5.41
CA PHE A 44 15.47 1.00 4.73
C PHE A 44 16.40 1.76 5.68
N CYS A 45 17.39 2.45 5.12
CA CYS A 45 18.44 3.15 5.87
C CYS A 45 18.33 4.69 5.76
N SER A 46 17.43 5.21 4.93
CA SER A 46 17.26 6.65 4.73
C SER A 46 15.85 7.00 4.26
N HIS A 47 15.48 8.29 4.39
CA HIS A 47 14.23 8.83 3.84
C HIS A 47 14.15 8.66 2.33
N ASP A 48 15.24 8.93 1.60
CA ASP A 48 15.28 8.77 0.13
C ASP A 48 15.06 7.30 -0.29
N GLU A 49 15.61 6.36 0.49
CA GLU A 49 15.38 4.93 0.26
C GLU A 49 13.94 4.54 0.53
N LEU A 50 13.35 5.05 1.62
CA LEU A 50 11.93 4.86 1.93
C LEU A 50 11.06 5.40 0.78
N LEU A 51 11.27 6.64 0.33
CA LEU A 51 10.54 7.23 -0.80
C LEU A 51 10.70 6.41 -2.08
N GLY A 52 11.91 5.91 -2.35
CA GLY A 52 12.18 5.02 -3.47
C GLY A 52 11.35 3.73 -3.41
N MET A 53 11.35 3.06 -2.25
CA MET A 53 10.57 1.84 -2.04
C MET A 53 9.05 2.09 -2.12
N LEU A 54 8.56 3.17 -1.52
CA LEU A 54 7.14 3.55 -1.59
C LEU A 54 6.70 3.85 -3.03
N LYS A 55 7.56 4.51 -3.80
CA LYS A 55 7.34 4.73 -5.23
C LYS A 55 7.28 3.42 -6.01
N ASP A 56 8.20 2.49 -5.75
CA ASP A 56 8.19 1.16 -6.38
C ASP A 56 6.90 0.39 -6.05
N LEU A 57 6.43 0.49 -4.81
CA LEU A 57 5.14 -0.09 -4.38
C LEU A 57 3.94 0.51 -5.10
N ILE A 58 3.89 1.85 -5.22
CA ILE A 58 2.86 2.56 -5.98
C ILE A 58 2.87 2.09 -7.45
N CYS A 59 4.05 2.06 -8.08
CA CYS A 59 4.19 1.60 -9.46
C CYS A 59 3.80 0.12 -9.64
N ALA A 60 4.13 -0.72 -8.66
CA ALA A 60 3.78 -2.13 -8.64
C ALA A 60 2.33 -2.39 -8.20
N ARG A 61 1.53 -1.35 -7.93
CA ARG A 61 0.13 -1.42 -7.49
C ARG A 61 -0.06 -2.27 -6.22
N VAL A 62 0.88 -2.16 -5.27
CA VAL A 62 0.80 -2.87 -3.99
C VAL A 62 -0.16 -2.13 -3.05
N PRO A 63 -1.07 -2.83 -2.36
CA PRO A 63 -1.95 -2.19 -1.39
C PRO A 63 -1.22 -1.76 -0.11
N PHE A 64 -1.73 -0.68 0.50
CA PHE A 64 -1.29 -0.08 1.75
C PHE A 64 -2.43 -0.20 2.77
N SER A 65 -2.18 -0.73 3.95
CA SER A 65 -3.22 -0.79 4.98
C SER A 65 -3.66 0.61 5.41
N VAL A 66 -4.97 0.79 5.60
CA VAL A 66 -5.50 1.94 6.35
C VAL A 66 -5.38 1.67 7.84
N GLY A 67 -5.05 2.68 8.64
CA GLY A 67 -4.84 2.47 10.08
C GLY A 67 -6.12 2.47 10.94
N GLY A 68 -7.29 2.72 10.33
CA GLY A 68 -8.58 2.71 11.01
C GLY A 68 -8.72 3.86 12.01
N MET A 69 -8.50 3.59 13.30
CA MET A 69 -8.55 4.60 14.37
C MET A 69 -7.20 5.31 14.58
N CYS A 70 -6.12 4.77 14.01
CA CYS A 70 -4.79 5.37 13.99
C CYS A 70 -4.37 5.63 12.54
N PRO A 71 -3.35 6.47 12.28
CA PRO A 71 -2.74 6.54 10.95
C PRO A 71 -2.09 5.20 10.57
N GLY A 72 -2.26 4.78 9.32
CA GLY A 72 -1.59 3.64 8.72
C GLY A 72 -0.72 4.03 7.51
N PRO A 73 -0.06 3.05 6.87
CA PRO A 73 0.77 3.28 5.68
C PRO A 73 0.06 4.02 4.55
N ALA A 74 -1.23 3.77 4.33
CA ALA A 74 -2.01 4.48 3.32
C ALA A 74 -2.09 6.00 3.62
N ASP A 75 -2.29 6.35 4.89
CA ASP A 75 -2.38 7.74 5.35
C ASP A 75 -1.02 8.45 5.20
N GLU A 76 0.08 7.77 5.55
CA GLU A 76 1.44 8.30 5.42
C GLU A 76 1.82 8.53 3.96
N VAL A 77 1.54 7.57 3.07
CA VAL A 77 1.75 7.73 1.63
C VAL A 77 0.88 8.86 1.06
N GLY A 78 -0.36 8.99 1.54
CA GLY A 78 -1.24 10.10 1.19
C GLY A 78 -0.62 11.46 1.53
N LEU A 79 -0.09 11.61 2.75
CA LEU A 79 0.60 12.83 3.17
C LEU A 79 1.83 13.14 2.31
N LEU A 80 2.62 12.13 1.95
CA LEU A 80 3.79 12.29 1.09
C LEU A 80 3.40 12.72 -0.33
N ILE A 81 2.26 12.24 -0.86
CA ILE A 81 1.71 12.68 -2.14
C ILE A 81 1.23 14.14 -2.04
N ASP A 82 0.50 14.48 -0.98
CA ASP A 82 0.00 15.84 -0.73
C ASP A 82 1.14 16.86 -0.57
N ASN A 83 2.26 16.45 0.03
CA ASN A 83 3.48 17.26 0.16
C ASN A 83 4.36 17.29 -1.11
N ALA A 84 3.94 16.64 -2.20
CA ALA A 84 4.69 16.49 -3.45
C ALA A 84 6.03 15.73 -3.33
N GLU A 85 6.20 14.91 -2.29
CA GLU A 85 7.35 14.01 -2.13
C GLU A 85 7.16 12.69 -2.89
N LEU A 86 5.91 12.26 -3.07
CA LEU A 86 5.52 11.11 -3.90
C LEU A 86 4.54 11.52 -5.00
N THR A 87 4.39 10.67 -6.01
CA THR A 87 3.43 10.88 -7.09
C THR A 87 2.89 9.55 -7.56
N GLY A 88 1.58 9.52 -7.82
CA GLY A 88 0.89 8.36 -8.36
C GLY A 88 -0.31 7.99 -7.50
N PRO A 89 -1.19 7.10 -7.99
CA PRO A 89 -2.32 6.63 -7.22
C PRO A 89 -1.88 5.68 -6.10
N CYS A 90 -2.40 5.87 -4.90
CA CYS A 90 -2.20 4.95 -3.78
C CYS A 90 -3.32 3.92 -3.75
N ILE A 91 -3.00 2.65 -3.46
CA ILE A 91 -4.01 1.61 -3.28
C ILE A 91 -4.19 1.34 -1.80
N GLU A 92 -5.31 1.73 -1.22
CA GLU A 92 -5.65 1.47 0.16
C GLU A 92 -6.28 0.08 0.32
N LEU A 93 -5.94 -0.61 1.41
CA LEU A 93 -6.56 -1.86 1.85
C LEU A 93 -7.20 -1.66 3.22
N SER A 94 -8.47 -2.02 3.35
CA SER A 94 -9.18 -2.02 4.63
C SER A 94 -9.89 -3.34 4.88
N TRP A 95 -9.93 -3.77 6.14
CA TRP A 95 -10.76 -4.90 6.57
C TRP A 95 -12.14 -4.41 6.97
N THR A 96 -13.19 -5.06 6.47
CA THR A 96 -14.56 -4.78 6.94
C THR A 96 -15.01 -5.82 7.96
N GLY A 97 -15.92 -5.39 8.84
CA GLY A 97 -16.65 -6.29 9.74
C GLY A 97 -17.43 -7.41 9.05
N SER A 98 -17.58 -7.36 7.72
CA SER A 98 -18.19 -8.40 6.89
C SER A 98 -17.25 -9.55 6.52
N GLN A 99 -16.06 -9.64 7.13
CA GLN A 99 -15.00 -10.61 6.77
C GLN A 99 -14.53 -10.48 5.31
N GLN A 100 -14.55 -9.26 4.78
CA GLN A 100 -14.18 -8.97 3.40
C GLN A 100 -13.17 -7.83 3.38
N TRP A 101 -12.15 -7.99 2.53
CA TRP A 101 -11.18 -6.92 2.29
C TRP A 101 -11.77 -5.95 1.29
N ILE A 102 -11.37 -4.70 1.41
CA ILE A 102 -11.72 -3.64 0.50
C ILE A 102 -10.43 -3.08 -0.03
N VAL A 103 -10.33 -2.95 -1.35
CA VAL A 103 -9.20 -2.33 -2.04
C VAL A 103 -9.69 -1.04 -2.69
N ARG A 104 -8.98 0.06 -2.53
CA ARG A 104 -9.35 1.36 -3.10
C ARG A 104 -8.16 1.96 -3.79
N GLU A 105 -8.30 2.40 -5.02
CA GLU A 105 -7.31 3.33 -5.57
C GLU A 105 -7.77 4.76 -5.25
N THR A 106 -6.91 5.57 -4.68
CA THR A 106 -7.10 7.02 -4.57
C THR A 106 -6.32 7.68 -5.70
N ALA A 107 -7.05 8.12 -6.73
CA ALA A 107 -6.51 9.04 -7.72
C ALA A 107 -6.71 10.47 -7.20
N ASN A 108 -5.70 11.33 -7.35
CA ASN A 108 -5.70 12.75 -6.98
C ASN A 108 -6.75 13.54 -7.78
N ALA A 109 -8.04 13.33 -7.52
CA ALA A 109 -9.15 14.16 -7.95
C ALA A 109 -10.44 13.67 -7.26
N SER A 110 -10.90 14.44 -6.29
CA SER A 110 -12.25 14.40 -5.74
C SER A 110 -13.31 14.26 -6.85
N GLY A 111 -14.04 13.14 -6.86
CA GLY A 111 -15.18 12.98 -7.77
C GLY A 111 -15.72 11.54 -7.85
N GLU A 112 -16.74 11.27 -7.03
CA GLU A 112 -17.69 10.14 -7.08
C GLU A 112 -17.15 8.70 -7.13
N TRP A 113 -17.57 7.89 -6.14
CA TRP A 113 -17.32 6.47 -6.03
C TRP A 113 -18.07 5.64 -7.08
N GLN A 114 -17.41 4.68 -7.71
CA GLN A 114 -17.99 3.52 -8.39
C GLN A 114 -17.30 2.29 -7.81
N GLN A 115 -17.82 1.12 -8.14
CA GLN A 115 -17.33 -0.14 -7.64
C GLN A 115 -16.74 -0.92 -8.81
N GLU A 116 -15.48 -1.32 -8.69
CA GLU A 116 -14.85 -2.30 -9.58
C GLU A 116 -15.20 -3.74 -9.18
N PRO A 117 -15.51 -4.59 -10.18
CA PRO A 117 -15.94 -5.95 -9.96
C PRO A 117 -14.78 -6.87 -9.56
N ASP A 118 -13.53 -6.54 -9.91
CA ASP A 118 -12.36 -7.37 -9.65
C ASP A 118 -11.20 -6.57 -9.04
N ALA A 119 -10.70 -7.03 -7.89
CA ALA A 119 -9.55 -6.44 -7.21
C ALA A 119 -8.24 -6.66 -7.98
N SER A 120 -8.15 -7.68 -8.86
CA SER A 120 -6.96 -7.93 -9.68
C SER A 120 -6.73 -6.84 -10.74
N GLU A 121 -7.78 -6.12 -11.12
CA GLU A 121 -7.68 -4.99 -12.05
C GLU A 121 -7.03 -3.77 -11.40
N ILE A 122 -7.13 -3.65 -10.07
CA ILE A 122 -6.62 -2.48 -9.35
C ILE A 122 -5.45 -2.77 -8.41
N ALA A 123 -5.20 -4.01 -7.99
CA ALA A 123 -4.12 -4.36 -7.06
C ALA A 123 -3.29 -5.55 -7.52
N ASN A 124 -2.00 -5.50 -7.21
CA ASN A 124 -1.10 -6.61 -7.40
C ASN A 124 -1.29 -7.65 -6.29
N LEU A 125 -1.91 -8.76 -6.64
CA LEU A 125 -2.29 -9.81 -5.68
C LEU A 125 -1.13 -10.75 -5.30
N ILE A 126 0.00 -10.71 -6.03
CA ILE A 126 1.12 -11.67 -5.90
C ILE A 126 2.47 -10.98 -5.69
N PHE A 127 2.47 -9.74 -5.19
CA PHE A 127 3.68 -8.98 -4.97
C PHE A 127 4.67 -9.73 -4.06
N ASN A 128 5.97 -9.67 -4.42
CA ASN A 128 7.05 -10.25 -3.64
C ASN A 128 7.82 -9.14 -2.90
N PRO A 129 7.70 -9.00 -1.56
CA PRO A 129 8.44 -7.99 -0.79
C PRO A 129 9.96 -8.08 -0.94
N ASP A 130 10.50 -9.27 -1.18
CA ASP A 130 11.94 -9.45 -1.35
C ASP A 130 12.48 -8.76 -2.62
N SER A 131 11.62 -8.39 -3.57
CA SER A 131 12.02 -7.62 -4.75
C SER A 131 12.48 -6.19 -4.43
N LEU A 132 12.12 -5.66 -3.26
CA LEU A 132 12.54 -4.33 -2.79
C LEU A 132 13.93 -4.34 -2.14
N LYS A 133 14.45 -5.51 -1.77
CA LYS A 133 15.79 -5.60 -1.18
C LYS A 133 16.80 -5.18 -2.24
N ARG A 134 17.50 -4.08 -1.99
CA ARG A 134 18.63 -3.70 -2.83
C ARG A 134 19.77 -4.67 -2.54
N ALA A 135 20.41 -5.18 -3.58
CA ALA A 135 21.61 -5.97 -3.43
C ALA A 135 22.70 -5.07 -2.82
N ASP A 136 23.34 -5.57 -1.76
CA ASP A 136 24.52 -4.94 -1.14
C ASP A 136 25.67 -4.76 -2.14
#